data_AF-A0A518AX01-F1
#
_entry.id   AF-A0A518AX01-F1
#
_cell.length_a   1.000
_cell.length_b   1.000
_cell.length_c   1.000
_cell.angle_alpha   90.00
_cell.angle_beta   90.00
_cell.angle_gamma   90.00
#
_symmetry.space_group_name_H-M   'P 1'
#
loop_
_entity.id
_entity.type
_entity.pdbx_description
1 polymer ?
#
loop_
_entity_poly.entity_id
_entity_poly.type
_entity_poly.pdbx_seq_one_letter_code
_entity_poly.pdbx_strand_id
1 'polypeptide(L)'
;MASTFTLFTMRGSRAATVLTELLGETFSGVVMCDRAKMYWQLGRLQWCWAHLKRDFQALIDSSDHQVKRLGHDLMRPTKRLFREWARCRDGTITRRTLKRRLTPVRREIEHLLLRGLFSGNPKLIGMCRELYDHRQWLWTFLDQDGVDPTNNLSERSLRHAVIWRKLSFGTQSAAGSRFVETTLTVIETCRQQSRDLFTYLTDAVDAHFRSQPSPSLITKP
;
A
#
# COMPACT_ATOMS: atom_id res chain seq x y z
N MET A 1 6.54 -9.15 3.70
CA MET A 1 5.92 -8.64 2.46
C MET A 1 5.85 -9.77 1.44
N ALA A 2 4.86 -9.78 0.54
CA ALA A 2 4.80 -10.73 -0.57
C ALA A 2 6.01 -10.51 -1.48
N SER A 3 7.12 -11.13 -1.13
CA SER A 3 8.40 -11.08 -1.85
C SER A 3 8.46 -12.12 -2.96
N THR A 4 7.38 -12.88 -3.13
CA THR A 4 7.34 -14.08 -3.97
C THR A 4 6.66 -13.82 -5.31
N PHE A 5 5.61 -13.00 -5.37
CA PHE A 5 4.91 -12.71 -6.62
C PHE A 5 4.11 -11.41 -6.56
N THR A 6 3.69 -10.92 -7.73
CA THR A 6 2.75 -9.80 -7.87
C THR A 6 1.63 -10.16 -8.81
N LEU A 7 0.39 -9.92 -8.36
CA LEU A 7 -0.82 -10.12 -9.14
C LEU A 7 -1.42 -8.77 -9.53
N PHE A 8 -1.68 -8.60 -10.82
CA PHE A 8 -2.45 -7.47 -11.34
C PHE A 8 -3.90 -7.88 -11.57
N THR A 9 -4.82 -7.01 -11.16
CA THR A 9 -6.24 -7.13 -11.43
C THR A 9 -6.77 -5.79 -11.93
N MET A 10 -7.62 -5.84 -12.95
CA MET A 10 -8.30 -4.72 -13.58
C MET A 10 -9.80 -4.98 -13.55
N ARG A 11 -10.52 -4.09 -12.88
CA ARG A 11 -11.97 -4.17 -12.72
C ARG A 11 -12.57 -2.83 -13.07
N GLY A 12 -13.75 -2.86 -13.68
CA GLY A 12 -14.53 -1.65 -13.98
C GLY A 12 -15.19 -1.02 -12.73
N SER A 13 -15.00 -1.62 -11.56
CA SER A 13 -15.61 -1.18 -10.31
C SER A 13 -14.57 -1.07 -9.19
N ARG A 14 -14.81 -0.13 -8.27
CA ARG A 14 -14.10 0.01 -6.99
C ARG A 14 -14.92 -0.51 -5.80
N ALA A 15 -15.97 -1.29 -6.09
CA ALA A 15 -16.78 -1.91 -5.05
C ALA A 15 -15.92 -2.79 -4.15
N ALA A 16 -16.29 -2.86 -2.88
CA ALA A 16 -15.56 -3.66 -1.90
C ALA A 16 -15.56 -5.15 -2.29
N THR A 17 -16.65 -5.67 -2.88
CA THR A 17 -16.79 -7.07 -3.32
C THR A 17 -15.64 -7.57 -4.20
N VAL A 18 -15.04 -6.69 -5.01
CA VAL A 18 -13.87 -6.99 -5.84
C VAL A 18 -12.69 -7.54 -5.03
N LEU A 19 -12.49 -7.06 -3.80
CA LEU A 19 -11.40 -7.52 -2.95
C LEU A 19 -11.66 -8.91 -2.38
N THR A 20 -12.91 -9.22 -2.03
CA THR A 20 -13.29 -10.56 -1.56
C THR A 20 -13.14 -11.58 -2.67
N GLU A 21 -13.54 -11.23 -3.90
CA GLU A 21 -13.31 -12.07 -5.08
C GLU A 21 -11.82 -12.32 -5.35
N LEU A 22 -10.96 -11.32 -5.11
CA LEU A 22 -9.53 -11.40 -5.39
C LEU A 22 -8.74 -12.15 -4.30
N LEU A 23 -8.99 -11.82 -3.04
CA LEU A 23 -8.21 -12.33 -1.91
C LEU A 23 -8.82 -13.62 -1.32
N GLY A 24 -10.09 -13.87 -1.61
CA GLY A 24 -10.87 -14.94 -0.99
C GLY A 24 -11.39 -14.56 0.40
N GLU A 25 -12.44 -15.26 0.84
CA GLU A 25 -13.09 -15.03 2.14
C GLU A 25 -12.18 -15.37 3.34
N THR A 26 -11.18 -16.25 3.13
CA THR A 26 -10.26 -16.74 4.16
C THR A 26 -8.96 -15.94 4.25
N PHE A 27 -8.83 -14.84 3.50
CA PHE A 27 -7.63 -14.01 3.54
C PHE A 27 -7.39 -13.43 4.94
N SER A 28 -6.27 -13.80 5.54
CA SER A 28 -5.88 -13.38 6.89
C SER A 28 -4.61 -12.52 6.88
N GLY A 29 -4.12 -12.08 5.72
CA GLY A 29 -2.96 -11.21 5.62
C GLY A 29 -3.24 -9.76 6.03
N VAL A 30 -2.19 -8.94 6.07
CA VAL A 30 -2.29 -7.49 6.25
C VAL A 30 -2.24 -6.80 4.88
N VAL A 31 -3.21 -5.92 4.60
CA VAL A 31 -3.21 -5.13 3.36
C VAL A 31 -2.63 -3.75 3.61
N MET A 32 -1.54 -3.43 2.91
CA MET A 32 -0.96 -2.08 2.88
C MET A 32 -1.65 -1.27 1.79
N CYS A 33 -2.27 -0.14 2.13
CA CYS A 33 -3.05 0.66 1.18
C CYS A 33 -2.93 2.18 1.37
N ASP A 34 -3.41 2.92 0.37
CA ASP A 34 -3.47 4.38 0.30
C ASP A 34 -4.71 4.99 1.00
N ARG A 35 -5.39 4.19 1.84
CA ARG A 35 -6.63 4.53 2.57
C ARG A 35 -7.91 4.52 1.74
N ALA A 36 -7.91 4.07 0.48
CA ALA A 36 -9.17 3.95 -0.28
C ALA A 36 -10.22 3.10 0.47
N LYS A 37 -11.47 3.58 0.53
CA LYS A 37 -12.54 3.00 1.37
C LYS A 37 -12.87 1.55 1.05
N MET A 38 -12.65 1.10 -0.19
CA MET A 38 -12.87 -0.30 -0.60
C MET A 38 -12.12 -1.30 0.28
N TYR A 39 -10.93 -0.95 0.79
CA TYR A 39 -10.11 -1.85 1.61
C TYR A 39 -10.64 -2.06 3.04
N TRP A 40 -11.51 -1.17 3.54
CA TRP A 40 -11.84 -1.08 4.96
C TRP A 40 -12.55 -2.32 5.50
N GLN A 41 -13.30 -3.04 4.64
CA GLN A 41 -13.96 -4.30 5.01
C GLN A 41 -12.97 -5.42 5.40
N LEU A 42 -11.70 -5.34 4.99
CA LEU A 42 -10.72 -6.39 5.26
C LEU A 42 -10.24 -6.40 6.72
N GLY A 43 -10.49 -5.32 7.47
CA GLY A 43 -10.22 -5.21 8.91
C GLY A 43 -8.73 -5.13 9.32
N ARG A 44 -7.83 -5.79 8.57
CA ARG A 44 -6.39 -5.88 8.83
C ARG A 44 -5.60 -5.02 7.85
N LEU A 45 -5.58 -3.71 8.10
CA LEU A 45 -4.93 -2.74 7.22
C LEU A 45 -3.67 -2.13 7.81
N GLN A 46 -2.75 -1.77 6.93
CA GLN A 46 -1.70 -0.79 7.18
C GLN A 46 -1.90 0.39 6.23
N TRP A 47 -2.28 1.54 6.77
CA TRP A 47 -2.39 2.77 6.01
C TRP A 47 -1.02 3.36 5.72
N CYS A 48 -0.79 3.75 4.48
CA CYS A 48 0.50 4.21 4.02
C CYS A 48 0.84 5.60 4.57
N TRP A 49 1.91 5.67 5.39
CA TRP A 49 2.42 6.93 5.93
C TRP A 49 2.98 7.88 4.87
N ALA A 50 3.40 7.37 3.70
CA ALA A 50 3.89 8.23 2.62
C ALA A 50 2.76 9.06 1.99
N HIS A 51 1.57 8.49 1.86
CA HIS A 51 0.37 9.24 1.47
C HIS A 51 -0.01 10.27 2.53
N LEU A 52 -0.06 9.84 3.79
CA LEU A 52 -0.43 10.72 4.89
C LEU A 52 0.55 11.90 5.06
N LYS A 53 1.85 11.67 4.81
CA LYS A 53 2.85 12.74 4.75
C LYS A 53 2.51 13.78 3.69
N ARG A 54 2.02 13.38 2.51
CA ARG A 54 1.60 14.31 1.45
C ARG A 54 0.34 15.07 1.86
N ASP A 55 -0.62 14.40 2.51
CA ASP A 55 -1.83 15.05 3.05
C ASP A 55 -1.44 16.13 4.08
N PHE A 56 -0.51 15.83 4.99
CA PHE A 56 0.00 16.81 5.95
C PHE A 56 0.76 17.96 5.31
N GLN A 57 1.45 17.72 4.19
CA GLN A 57 2.06 18.78 3.40
C GLN A 57 0.99 19.70 2.79
N ALA A 58 -0.11 19.14 2.26
CA ALA A 58 -1.22 19.95 1.76
C ALA A 58 -1.86 20.83 2.85
N LEU A 59 -1.89 20.37 4.11
CA LEU A 59 -2.30 21.22 5.24
C LEU A 59 -1.32 22.37 5.48
N ILE A 60 -0.02 22.11 5.43
CA ILE A 60 1.04 23.12 5.54
C ILE A 60 0.91 24.19 4.44
N ASP A 61 0.56 23.76 3.24
CA ASP A 61 0.44 24.64 2.07
C ASP A 61 -0.86 25.46 2.08
N SER A 62 -1.76 25.22 3.04
CA SER A 62 -3.01 25.96 3.19
C SER A 62 -2.77 27.45 3.51
N SER A 63 -3.66 28.32 3.03
CA SER A 63 -3.70 29.74 3.43
C SER A 63 -4.26 29.94 4.85
N ASP A 64 -5.02 28.97 5.37
CA ASP A 64 -5.59 29.02 6.71
C ASP A 64 -4.52 28.72 7.78
N HIS A 65 -4.29 29.68 8.69
CA HIS A 65 -3.26 29.58 9.72
C HIS A 65 -3.46 28.41 10.70
N GLN A 66 -4.70 28.08 11.05
CA GLN A 66 -5.00 26.97 11.96
C GLN A 66 -4.73 25.63 11.28
N VAL A 67 -5.13 25.50 10.01
CA VAL A 67 -4.86 24.32 9.18
C VAL A 67 -3.36 24.12 8.98
N LYS A 68 -2.65 25.17 8.59
CA LYS A 68 -1.19 25.19 8.41
C LYS A 68 -0.47 24.78 9.68
N ARG A 69 -0.87 25.33 10.83
CA ARG A 69 -0.29 24.98 12.14
C ARG A 69 -0.46 23.50 12.44
N LEU A 70 -1.66 22.94 12.24
CA LEU A 70 -1.87 21.50 12.46
C LEU A 70 -1.04 20.65 11.49
N GLY A 71 -0.91 21.08 10.22
CA GLY A 71 -0.04 20.42 9.24
C GLY A 71 1.42 20.33 9.70
N HIS A 72 1.99 21.43 10.18
CA HIS A 72 3.36 21.44 10.72
C HIS A 72 3.50 20.54 11.95
N ASP A 73 2.52 20.61 12.85
CA ASP A 73 2.53 19.83 14.09
C ASP A 73 2.42 18.32 13.81
N LEU A 74 1.64 17.89 12.81
CA LEU A 74 1.55 16.49 12.39
C LEU A 74 2.79 16.03 11.59
N MET A 75 3.38 16.91 10.80
CA MET A 75 4.56 16.59 9.98
C MET A 75 5.81 16.32 10.83
N ARG A 76 5.98 17.02 11.97
CA ARG A 76 7.14 16.87 12.87
C ARG A 76 7.30 15.43 13.43
N PRO A 77 6.31 14.83 14.11
CA PRO A 77 6.37 13.43 14.55
C PRO A 77 6.40 12.45 13.37
N THR A 78 5.75 12.77 12.24
CA THR A 78 5.82 11.94 11.02
C THR A 78 7.25 11.85 10.47
N LYS A 79 8.00 12.96 10.45
CA LYS A 79 9.43 12.94 10.08
C LYS A 79 10.25 12.08 11.05
N ARG A 80 9.93 12.11 12.35
CA ARG A 80 10.58 11.25 13.35
C ARG A 80 10.29 9.77 13.10
N LEU A 81 9.04 9.43 12.78
CA LEU A 81 8.64 8.07 12.38
C LEU A 81 9.53 7.56 11.24
N PHE A 82 9.65 8.31 10.15
CA PHE A 82 10.46 7.90 9.00
C PHE A 82 11.95 7.76 9.33
N ARG A 83 12.51 8.62 10.19
CA ARG A 83 13.91 8.50 10.64
C ARG A 83 14.13 7.22 11.44
N GLU A 84 13.28 6.93 12.42
CA GLU A 84 13.43 5.69 13.22
C GLU A 84 13.16 4.45 12.37
N TRP A 85 12.21 4.50 11.44
CA TRP A 85 11.98 3.41 10.49
C TRP A 85 13.20 3.13 9.62
N ALA A 86 13.84 4.18 9.07
CA ALA A 86 15.05 4.02 8.27
C ALA A 86 16.17 3.31 9.06
N ARG A 87 16.40 3.73 10.31
CA ARG A 87 17.35 3.11 11.23
C ARG A 87 16.99 1.67 11.61
N CYS A 88 15.70 1.32 11.61
CA CYS A 88 15.30 -0.06 11.85
C CYS A 88 15.59 -0.93 10.62
N ARG A 89 15.38 -0.37 9.43
CA ARG A 89 15.55 -1.07 8.15
C ARG A 89 17.02 -1.32 7.81
N ASP A 90 17.92 -0.39 8.16
CA ASP A 90 19.36 -0.55 7.94
C ASP A 90 20.08 -1.33 9.06
N GLY A 91 19.35 -1.81 10.06
CA GLY A 91 19.89 -2.60 11.17
C GLY A 91 20.45 -1.77 12.33
N THR A 92 20.47 -0.43 12.25
CA THR A 92 20.95 0.45 13.33
C THR A 92 20.16 0.27 14.63
N ILE A 93 18.87 -0.04 14.55
CA ILE A 93 18.03 -0.34 15.73
C ILE A 93 17.18 -1.58 15.50
N THR A 94 16.88 -2.29 16.59
CA THR A 94 15.96 -3.43 16.55
C THR A 94 14.49 -3.00 16.43
N ARG A 95 13.62 -3.89 15.94
CA ARG A 95 12.17 -3.66 15.93
C ARG A 95 11.60 -3.35 17.32
N ARG A 96 12.09 -4.01 18.37
CA ARG A 96 11.73 -3.71 19.77
C ARG A 96 12.08 -2.26 20.13
N THR A 97 13.25 -1.78 19.70
CA THR A 97 13.68 -0.40 19.93
C THR A 97 12.83 0.59 19.13
N LEU A 98 12.52 0.28 17.87
CA LEU A 98 11.61 1.05 17.02
C LEU A 98 10.24 1.23 17.71
N LYS A 99 9.60 0.14 18.13
CA LYS A 99 8.28 0.17 18.80
C LYS A 99 8.31 1.04 20.05
N ARG A 100 9.32 0.87 20.91
CA ARG A 100 9.51 1.73 22.10
C ARG A 100 9.66 3.21 21.74
N ARG A 101 10.47 3.53 20.72
CA ARG A 101 10.70 4.93 20.30
C ARG A 101 9.51 5.57 19.61
N LEU A 102 8.68 4.78 18.92
CA LEU A 102 7.48 5.27 18.25
C LEU A 102 6.23 5.26 19.13
N THR A 103 6.25 4.64 20.31
CA THR A 103 5.14 4.75 21.28
C THR A 103 4.80 6.20 21.64
N PRO A 104 5.75 7.07 22.03
CA PRO A 104 5.42 8.49 22.28
C PRO A 104 5.01 9.24 21.01
N VAL A 105 5.58 8.90 19.85
CA VAL A 105 5.22 9.50 18.54
C VAL A 105 3.77 9.17 18.17
N ARG A 106 3.34 7.94 18.44
CA ARG A 106 1.96 7.49 18.25
C ARG A 106 1.00 8.31 19.09
N ARG A 107 1.27 8.46 20.39
CA ARG A 107 0.44 9.27 21.29
C ARG A 107 0.38 10.74 20.85
N GLU A 108 1.52 11.31 20.46
CA GLU A 108 1.59 12.69 19.96
C GLU A 108 0.70 12.89 18.73
N ILE A 109 0.78 11.99 17.73
CA ILE A 109 -0.07 12.06 16.54
C ILE A 109 -1.54 11.91 16.92
N GLU A 110 -1.90 10.92 17.75
CA GLU A 110 -3.29 10.71 18.17
C GLU A 110 -3.88 11.94 18.89
N HIS A 111 -3.10 12.61 19.76
CA HIS A 111 -3.51 13.87 20.39
C HIS A 111 -3.68 15.01 19.38
N LEU A 112 -2.80 15.11 18.38
CA LEU A 112 -2.91 16.13 17.34
C LEU A 112 -4.14 15.90 16.45
N LEU A 113 -4.49 14.65 16.17
CA LEU A 113 -5.73 14.31 15.47
C LEU A 113 -6.95 14.71 16.29
N LEU A 114 -6.97 14.43 17.60
CA LEU A 114 -8.04 14.91 18.49
C LEU A 114 -8.14 16.44 18.51
N ARG A 115 -7.00 17.14 18.54
CA ARG A 115 -6.97 18.61 18.47
C ARG A 115 -7.58 19.12 17.16
N GLY A 116 -7.29 18.47 16.03
CA GLY A 116 -7.91 18.81 14.75
C GLY A 116 -9.41 18.49 14.70
N LEU A 117 -9.82 17.37 15.30
CA LEU A 117 -11.21 16.95 15.43
C LEU A 117 -12.06 17.95 16.24
N PHE A 118 -11.50 18.50 17.33
CA PHE A 118 -12.18 19.47 18.19
C PHE A 118 -11.79 20.93 17.89
N SER A 119 -11.21 21.19 16.71
CA SER A 119 -10.71 22.53 16.34
C SER A 119 -11.79 23.55 15.99
N GLY A 120 -13.03 23.11 15.77
CA GLY A 120 -14.11 23.92 15.19
C GLY A 120 -13.92 24.23 13.69
N ASN A 121 -12.82 23.79 13.07
CA ASN A 121 -12.53 24.08 11.67
C ASN A 121 -13.04 22.96 10.75
N PRO A 122 -14.01 23.22 9.87
CA PRO A 122 -14.58 22.19 9.01
C PRO A 122 -13.56 21.53 8.07
N LYS A 123 -12.47 22.23 7.71
CA LYS A 123 -11.40 21.67 6.87
C LYS A 123 -10.58 20.59 7.58
N LEU A 124 -10.55 20.60 8.91
CA LEU A 124 -9.75 19.67 9.72
C LEU A 124 -10.57 18.50 10.26
N ILE A 125 -11.82 18.76 10.65
CA ILE A 125 -12.68 17.81 11.36
C ILE A 125 -12.80 16.49 10.60
N GLY A 126 -13.08 16.51 9.29
CA GLY A 126 -13.31 15.30 8.50
C GLY A 126 -12.10 14.37 8.46
N MET A 127 -10.95 14.91 8.03
CA MET A 127 -9.70 14.14 7.95
C MET A 127 -9.26 13.64 9.34
N CYS A 128 -9.33 14.50 10.36
CA CYS A 128 -8.89 14.13 11.70
C CYS A 128 -9.78 13.06 12.34
N ARG A 129 -11.11 13.15 12.14
CA ARG A 129 -12.06 12.11 12.57
C ARG A 129 -11.74 10.77 11.92
N GLU A 130 -11.62 10.75 10.59
CA GLU A 130 -11.33 9.52 9.84
C GLU A 130 -10.04 8.85 10.31
N LEU A 131 -8.96 9.64 10.47
CA LEU A 131 -7.67 9.14 10.95
C LEU A 131 -7.73 8.67 12.40
N TYR A 132 -8.49 9.33 13.26
CA TYR A 132 -8.60 8.97 14.66
C TYR A 132 -9.43 7.70 14.87
N ASP A 133 -10.58 7.60 14.21
CA ASP A 133 -11.50 6.46 14.31
C ASP A 133 -10.85 5.16 13.82
N HIS A 134 -9.90 5.28 12.88
CA HIS A 134 -9.17 4.15 12.29
C HIS A 134 -7.68 4.13 12.65
N ARG A 135 -7.27 4.83 13.71
CA ARG A 135 -5.86 5.04 14.08
C ARG A 135 -5.06 3.75 14.21
N GLN A 136 -5.69 2.63 14.57
CA GLN A 136 -5.05 1.31 14.62
C GLN A 136 -4.37 0.93 13.30
N TRP A 137 -4.97 1.27 12.16
CA TRP A 137 -4.43 0.94 10.84
C TRP A 137 -3.19 1.77 10.47
N LEU A 138 -2.93 2.87 11.16
CA LEU A 138 -1.68 3.64 10.99
C LEU A 138 -0.48 2.88 11.56
N TRP A 139 -0.68 2.01 12.55
CA TRP A 139 0.40 1.48 13.39
C TRP A 139 0.63 -0.02 13.26
N THR A 140 -0.12 -0.72 12.39
CA THR A 140 -0.03 -2.18 12.19
C THR A 140 1.40 -2.68 11.95
N PHE A 141 2.26 -1.91 11.27
CA PHE A 141 3.66 -2.22 11.01
C PHE A 141 4.54 -2.35 12.27
N LEU A 142 4.09 -1.81 13.41
CA LEU A 142 4.74 -1.97 14.71
C LEU A 142 4.35 -3.27 15.42
N ASP A 143 3.20 -3.82 15.06
CA ASP A 143 2.57 -4.96 15.74
C ASP A 143 2.66 -6.24 14.91
N GLN A 144 2.93 -6.14 13.60
CA GLN A 144 3.02 -7.25 12.67
C GLN A 144 4.37 -7.26 11.95
N ASP A 145 5.11 -8.36 12.09
CA ASP A 145 6.39 -8.52 11.42
C ASP A 145 6.22 -8.59 9.89
N GLY A 146 7.21 -8.06 9.17
CA GLY A 146 7.22 -8.06 7.70
C GLY A 146 6.23 -7.10 7.04
N VAL A 147 5.55 -6.25 7.81
CA VAL A 147 4.73 -5.12 7.34
C VAL A 147 5.57 -3.84 7.38
N ASP A 148 5.49 -3.06 6.31
CA ASP A 148 6.16 -1.77 6.18
C ASP A 148 5.16 -0.63 6.42
N PRO A 149 5.59 0.54 6.94
CA PRO A 149 4.73 1.70 7.11
C PRO A 149 4.31 2.36 5.77
N THR A 150 4.82 1.88 4.64
CA THR A 150 4.57 2.42 3.30
C THR A 150 4.29 1.33 2.29
N ASN A 151 3.40 1.58 1.33
CA ASN A 151 3.11 0.68 0.21
C ASN A 151 4.06 0.84 -0.99
N ASN A 152 5.30 1.30 -0.76
CA ASN A 152 6.28 1.63 -1.80
C ASN A 152 6.54 0.47 -2.77
N LEU A 153 6.54 -0.78 -2.29
CA LEU A 153 6.72 -1.96 -3.13
C LEU A 153 5.60 -2.05 -4.16
N SER A 154 4.34 -1.99 -3.70
CA SER A 154 3.16 -2.00 -4.56
C SER A 154 3.13 -0.81 -5.53
N GLU A 155 3.44 0.40 -5.06
CA GLU A 155 3.53 1.59 -5.92
C GLU A 155 4.59 1.43 -7.03
N ARG A 156 5.75 0.84 -6.70
CA ARG A 156 6.83 0.58 -7.67
C ARG A 156 6.40 -0.44 -8.72
N SER A 157 5.81 -1.56 -8.30
CA SER A 157 5.30 -2.59 -9.21
C SER A 157 4.21 -2.03 -10.13
N LEU A 158 3.33 -1.17 -9.61
CA LEU A 158 2.24 -0.57 -10.37
C LEU A 158 2.70 0.44 -11.43
N ARG A 159 3.92 0.98 -11.33
CA ARG A 159 4.43 2.08 -12.17
C ARG A 159 4.38 1.74 -13.67
N HIS A 160 4.81 0.54 -14.06
CA HIS A 160 4.81 0.14 -15.47
C HIS A 160 3.39 0.07 -16.04
N ALA A 161 2.45 -0.49 -15.28
CA ALA A 161 1.04 -0.54 -15.68
C ALA A 161 0.44 0.86 -15.85
N VAL A 162 0.78 1.80 -14.95
CA VAL A 162 0.30 3.19 -15.03
C VAL A 162 0.87 3.91 -16.25
N ILE A 163 2.15 3.73 -16.57
CA ILE A 163 2.78 4.33 -17.75
C ILE A 163 2.15 3.75 -19.02
N TRP A 164 2.06 2.43 -19.12
CA TRP A 164 1.41 1.76 -20.24
C TRP A 164 -0.02 2.28 -20.45
N ARG A 165 -0.85 2.32 -19.40
CA ARG A 165 -2.23 2.82 -19.50
C ARG A 165 -2.30 4.26 -20.02
N LYS A 166 -1.36 5.12 -19.60
CA LYS A 166 -1.31 6.51 -20.06
C LYS A 166 -0.93 6.65 -21.53
N LEU A 167 -0.03 5.80 -22.04
CA LEU A 167 0.44 5.86 -23.42
C LEU A 167 -0.48 5.11 -24.39
N SER A 168 -1.14 4.06 -23.93
CA SER A 168 -1.95 3.14 -24.76
C SER A 168 -3.45 3.24 -24.51
N PHE A 169 -3.91 4.20 -23.70
CA PHE A 169 -5.33 4.44 -23.35
C PHE A 169 -6.06 3.27 -22.68
N GLY A 170 -5.33 2.26 -22.20
CA GLY A 170 -5.91 1.11 -21.50
C GLY A 170 -6.52 0.08 -22.45
N THR A 171 -7.49 -0.68 -21.95
CA THR A 171 -8.17 -1.77 -22.68
C THR A 171 -9.62 -1.40 -22.95
N GLN A 172 -10.18 -1.91 -24.05
CA GLN A 172 -11.57 -1.67 -24.46
C GLN A 172 -12.45 -2.94 -24.46
N SER A 173 -11.90 -4.07 -24.01
CA SER A 173 -12.62 -5.34 -23.92
C SER A 173 -12.18 -6.14 -22.70
N ALA A 174 -13.06 -7.03 -22.22
CA ALA A 174 -12.75 -7.94 -21.13
C ALA A 174 -11.55 -8.84 -21.45
N ALA A 175 -11.46 -9.33 -22.70
CA ALA A 175 -10.33 -10.12 -23.17
C ALA A 175 -9.02 -9.32 -23.15
N GLY A 176 -9.04 -8.05 -23.59
CA GLY A 176 -7.89 -7.17 -23.53
C GLY A 176 -7.44 -6.92 -22.09
N SER A 177 -8.38 -6.65 -21.17
CA SER A 177 -8.08 -6.49 -19.75
C SER A 177 -7.40 -7.73 -19.19
N ARG A 178 -7.93 -8.92 -19.48
CA ARG A 178 -7.36 -10.18 -19.01
C ARG A 178 -5.95 -10.42 -19.55
N PHE A 179 -5.72 -10.11 -20.83
CA PHE A 179 -4.40 -10.22 -21.45
C PHE A 179 -3.37 -9.34 -20.72
N VAL A 180 -3.70 -8.08 -20.48
CA VAL A 180 -2.79 -7.12 -19.82
C VAL A 180 -2.58 -7.48 -18.34
N GLU A 181 -3.63 -7.87 -17.61
CA GLU A 181 -3.51 -8.38 -16.23
C GLU A 181 -2.51 -9.53 -16.15
N THR A 182 -2.67 -10.53 -17.02
CA THR A 182 -1.85 -11.74 -17.06
C THR A 182 -0.40 -11.37 -17.41
N THR A 183 -0.22 -10.55 -18.44
CA THR A 183 1.11 -10.13 -18.90
C THR A 183 1.87 -9.35 -17.82
N LEU A 184 1.23 -8.36 -17.20
CA LEU A 184 1.86 -7.58 -16.11
C LEU A 184 2.19 -8.44 -14.89
N THR A 185 1.30 -9.38 -14.55
CA THR A 185 1.50 -10.37 -13.47
C THR A 185 2.73 -11.22 -13.73
N VAL A 186 2.86 -11.78 -14.93
CA VAL A 186 4.01 -12.61 -15.34
C VAL A 186 5.30 -11.79 -15.31
N ILE A 187 5.30 -10.60 -15.94
CA ILE A 187 6.47 -9.71 -16.02
C ILE A 187 6.97 -9.36 -14.63
N GLU A 188 6.09 -8.85 -13.77
CA GLU A 188 6.49 -8.36 -12.46
C GLU A 188 6.87 -9.50 -11.52
N THR A 189 6.19 -10.64 -11.61
CA THR A 189 6.55 -11.84 -10.81
C THR A 189 7.89 -12.41 -11.23
N CYS A 190 8.16 -12.58 -12.54
CA CYS A 190 9.47 -13.04 -13.02
C CYS A 190 10.59 -12.08 -12.59
N ARG A 191 10.35 -10.76 -12.70
CA ARG A 191 11.28 -9.73 -12.26
C ARG A 191 11.59 -9.82 -10.76
N GLN A 192 10.57 -10.07 -9.92
CA GLN A 192 10.76 -10.24 -8.47
C GLN A 192 11.54 -11.50 -8.13
N GLN A 193 11.30 -12.58 -8.88
CA GLN A 193 11.96 -13.87 -8.70
C GLN A 193 13.34 -13.95 -9.35
N SER A 194 13.81 -12.89 -10.02
CA SER A 194 15.03 -12.91 -10.84
C SER A 194 15.02 -14.04 -11.90
N ARG A 195 13.85 -14.33 -12.47
CA ARG A 195 13.65 -15.31 -13.54
C ARG A 195 13.64 -14.62 -14.89
N ASP A 196 14.21 -15.28 -15.89
CA ASP A 196 14.13 -14.81 -17.27
C ASP A 196 12.70 -14.90 -17.80
N LEU A 197 12.16 -13.76 -18.22
CA LEU A 197 10.78 -13.64 -18.70
C LEU A 197 10.57 -14.40 -20.01
N PHE A 198 11.52 -14.30 -20.94
CA PHE A 198 11.38 -14.90 -22.26
C PHE A 198 11.34 -16.42 -22.14
N THR A 199 12.27 -17.00 -21.38
CA THR A 199 12.32 -18.43 -21.06
C THR A 199 11.00 -18.89 -20.42
N TYR A 200 10.50 -18.16 -19.41
CA TYR A 200 9.23 -18.51 -18.77
C TYR A 200 8.05 -18.53 -19.76
N LEU A 201 7.97 -17.55 -20.66
CA LEU A 201 6.91 -17.48 -21.66
C LEU A 201 7.02 -18.60 -22.69
N THR A 202 8.25 -18.90 -23.15
CA THR A 202 8.51 -20.02 -24.06
C THR A 202 8.09 -21.34 -23.43
N ASP A 203 8.51 -21.61 -22.19
CA ASP A 203 8.14 -22.83 -21.47
C ASP A 203 6.62 -22.94 -21.30
N ALA A 204 5.94 -21.83 -21.01
CA ALA A 204 4.49 -21.81 -20.85
C ALA A 204 3.73 -22.08 -22.15
N VAL A 205 4.20 -21.54 -23.27
CA VAL A 205 3.63 -21.77 -24.60
C VAL A 205 3.91 -23.19 -25.08
N ASP A 206 5.13 -23.69 -24.90
CA ASP A 206 5.51 -25.06 -25.24
C ASP A 206 4.69 -26.08 -24.45
N ALA A 207 4.51 -25.85 -23.13
CA ALA A 207 3.65 -26.68 -22.31
C ALA A 207 2.21 -26.70 -22.81
N HIS A 208 1.66 -25.55 -23.22
CA HIS A 208 0.32 -25.46 -23.79
C HIS A 208 0.17 -26.30 -25.06
N PHE A 209 1.10 -26.20 -26.01
CA PHE A 209 1.06 -26.99 -27.25
C PHE A 209 1.24 -28.49 -27.02
N ARG A 210 1.92 -28.87 -25.93
CA ARG A 210 2.11 -30.27 -25.54
C ARG A 210 1.00 -30.81 -24.63
N SER A 211 -0.04 -30.02 -24.36
CA SER A 211 -1.10 -30.37 -23.39
C SER A 211 -0.55 -30.71 -22.00
N GLN A 212 0.53 -30.04 -21.59
CA GLN A 212 1.18 -30.18 -20.29
C GLN A 212 0.82 -29.01 -19.36
N PRO A 213 0.93 -29.17 -18.04
CA PRO A 213 0.74 -28.07 -17.10
C PRO A 213 1.77 -26.95 -17.34
N SER A 214 1.31 -25.71 -17.43
CA SER A 214 2.20 -24.54 -17.53
C SER A 214 3.11 -24.41 -16.30
N PRO A 215 4.34 -23.88 -16.44
CA PRO A 215 5.23 -23.66 -15.33
C PRO A 215 4.60 -22.72 -14.29
N SER A 216 4.82 -23.01 -13.01
CA SER A 216 4.24 -22.19 -11.93
C SER A 216 4.96 -20.85 -11.80
N LEU A 217 4.18 -19.78 -11.63
CA LEU A 217 4.67 -18.48 -11.11
C LEU A 217 4.82 -18.48 -9.60
N ILE A 218 4.25 -19.45 -8.89
CA ILE A 218 4.41 -19.58 -7.44
C ILE A 218 5.59 -20.52 -7.23
N THR A 219 6.70 -19.99 -6.71
CA THR A 219 7.82 -20.82 -6.26
C THR A 219 7.34 -21.68 -5.10
N LYS A 220 7.60 -22.99 -5.16
CA LYS A 220 7.35 -23.87 -4.00
C LYS A 220 8.20 -23.35 -2.82
N PRO A 221 7.65 -23.33 -1.59
CA PRO A 221 8.36 -22.87 -0.41
C PRO A 221 9.63 -23.68 -0.15
#